data_AF-A0A3M1G7A3-F1
#
_entry.id   AF-A0A3M1G7A3-F1
#
_cell.length_a   1.000
_cell.length_b   1.000
_cell.length_c   1.000
_cell.angle_alpha   90.00
_cell.angle_beta   90.00
_cell.angle_gamma   90.00
#
_symmetry.space_group_name_H-M   'P 1'
#
loop_
_entity.id
_entity.type
_entity.pdbx_description
1 polymer ?
#
loop_
_entity_poly.entity_id
_entity_poly.type
_entity_poly.pdbx_seq_one_letter_code
_entity_poly.pdbx_strand_id
1 'polypeptide(L)'
;MLADAPAPSAAGVAALKAYLRQHGLILFDTGVDTAGPAAAQAALQRVAAALDLPPLEPLGPDHVLSHSFYILNQYPGRLSGGEVWVDAGTQGADGAVATTVIGGHDWTAAWAEEPAGAAIGAPGRNRQSELAFRFGINLVVYALTGTYKADQVHVPALLERMER
;
A
#
# COMPACT_ATOMS: atom_id res chain seq x y z
N MET A 1 0.64 -4.21 -20.73
CA MET A 1 0.67 -5.44 -19.89
C MET A 1 -0.58 -5.64 -19.05
N LEU A 2 -1.22 -4.62 -18.44
CA LEU A 2 -2.51 -4.79 -17.73
C LEU A 2 -3.76 -4.87 -18.62
N ALA A 3 -3.75 -4.21 -19.79
CA ALA A 3 -4.92 -4.13 -20.67
C ALA A 3 -5.37 -5.50 -21.23
N ASP A 4 -4.42 -6.39 -21.51
CA ASP A 4 -4.66 -7.73 -22.08
C ASP A 4 -4.61 -8.85 -21.04
N ALA A 5 -4.45 -8.53 -19.75
CA ALA A 5 -4.42 -9.53 -18.70
C ALA A 5 -5.78 -10.24 -18.62
N PRO A 6 -5.83 -11.58 -18.71
CA PRO A 6 -7.08 -12.31 -18.59
C PRO A 6 -7.71 -12.03 -17.23
N ALA A 7 -9.04 -11.93 -17.20
CA ALA A 7 -9.74 -11.81 -15.93
C ALA A 7 -9.39 -13.01 -15.04
N PRO A 8 -9.19 -12.80 -13.72
CA PRO A 8 -8.96 -13.92 -12.81
C PRO A 8 -10.11 -14.92 -12.91
N SER A 9 -9.81 -16.22 -12.78
CA SER A 9 -10.84 -17.25 -12.73
C SER A 9 -11.77 -17.01 -11.53
N ALA A 10 -13.00 -17.51 -11.58
CA ALA A 10 -13.94 -17.39 -10.46
C ALA A 10 -13.35 -17.93 -9.14
N ALA A 11 -12.59 -19.02 -9.21
CA ALA A 11 -11.86 -19.57 -8.06
C ALA A 11 -10.76 -18.62 -7.55
N GLY A 12 -10.02 -17.97 -8.46
CA GLY A 12 -9.01 -16.96 -8.11
C GLY A 12 -9.63 -15.74 -7.44
N VAL A 13 -10.74 -15.21 -7.98
CA VAL A 13 -11.49 -14.12 -7.36
C VAL A 13 -11.96 -14.50 -5.96
N ALA A 14 -12.53 -15.70 -5.78
CA ALA A 14 -12.99 -16.18 -4.48
C ALA A 14 -11.84 -16.29 -3.45
N ALA A 15 -10.65 -16.75 -3.88
CA ALA A 15 -9.47 -16.83 -3.04
C ALA A 15 -8.97 -15.43 -2.62
N LEU A 16 -8.90 -14.48 -3.55
CA LEU A 16 -8.52 -13.09 -3.25
C LEU A 16 -9.51 -12.42 -2.30
N LYS A 17 -10.82 -12.61 -2.51
CA LYS A 17 -11.85 -12.13 -1.57
C LYS A 17 -11.70 -12.75 -0.18
N ALA A 18 -11.35 -14.04 -0.08
CA ALA A 18 -11.09 -14.67 1.20
C ALA A 18 -9.84 -14.11 1.89
N TYR A 19 -8.78 -13.80 1.14
CA TYR A 19 -7.56 -13.17 1.63
C TYR A 19 -7.82 -11.76 2.18
N LEU A 20 -8.52 -10.91 1.42
CA LEU A 20 -8.88 -9.55 1.84
C LEU A 20 -9.78 -9.55 3.09
N ARG A 21 -10.76 -10.48 3.17
CA ARG A 21 -11.60 -10.65 4.38
C ARG A 21 -10.83 -11.05 5.64
N GLN A 22 -9.63 -11.59 5.48
CA GLN A 22 -8.72 -11.93 6.58
C GLN A 22 -7.67 -10.83 6.80
N HIS A 23 -7.93 -9.62 6.32
CA HIS A 23 -7.04 -8.45 6.41
C HIS A 23 -5.71 -8.63 5.67
N GLY A 24 -5.67 -9.52 4.68
CA GLY A 24 -4.56 -9.58 3.74
C GLY A 24 -4.45 -8.29 2.92
N LEU A 25 -3.22 -7.88 2.60
CA LEU A 25 -2.96 -6.66 1.83
C LEU A 25 -2.58 -6.97 0.38
N ILE A 26 -3.20 -6.28 -0.57
CA ILE A 26 -2.85 -6.32 -1.99
C ILE A 26 -2.34 -4.96 -2.45
N LEU A 27 -1.16 -4.94 -3.07
CA LEU A 27 -0.61 -3.80 -3.77
C LEU A 27 -0.91 -3.90 -5.27
N PHE A 28 -1.63 -2.93 -5.82
CA PHE A 28 -1.81 -2.74 -7.25
C PHE A 28 -0.83 -1.69 -7.77
N ASP A 29 0.33 -2.16 -8.21
CA ASP A 29 1.37 -1.33 -8.85
C ASP A 29 1.14 -1.31 -10.37
N THR A 30 0.51 -0.26 -10.89
CA THR A 30 0.04 -0.23 -12.28
C THR A 30 1.14 0.15 -13.28
N GLY A 31 2.24 0.76 -12.81
CA GLY A 31 3.35 1.27 -13.63
C GLY A 31 2.96 2.33 -14.67
N VAL A 32 1.73 2.82 -14.59
CA VAL A 32 1.18 3.95 -15.33
C VAL A 32 0.43 4.81 -14.32
N ASP A 33 0.59 6.13 -14.40
CA ASP A 33 -0.12 7.09 -13.55
C ASP A 33 -1.61 6.69 -13.45
N THR A 34 -2.23 6.84 -12.30
CA THR A 34 -3.68 6.63 -12.13
C THR A 34 -4.50 7.66 -12.92
N ALA A 35 -3.88 8.76 -13.37
CA ALA A 35 -4.36 9.66 -14.42
C ALA A 35 -3.98 9.20 -15.86
N GLY A 36 -3.35 8.05 -15.99
CA GLY A 36 -2.85 7.45 -17.22
C GLY A 36 -3.94 6.90 -18.14
N PRO A 37 -3.56 6.31 -19.29
CA PRO A 37 -4.48 6.00 -20.38
C PRO A 37 -5.69 5.18 -19.90
N ALA A 38 -6.89 5.58 -20.34
CA ALA A 38 -8.20 5.06 -19.90
C ALA A 38 -8.30 3.54 -19.76
N ALA A 39 -7.51 2.77 -20.51
CA ALA A 39 -7.42 1.32 -20.42
C ALA A 39 -6.92 0.81 -19.05
N ALA A 40 -5.94 1.48 -18.42
CA ALA A 40 -5.43 1.08 -17.11
C ALA A 40 -6.44 1.36 -15.99
N GLN A 41 -7.11 2.51 -16.07
CA GLN A 41 -8.19 2.86 -15.16
C GLN A 41 -9.39 1.90 -15.31
N ALA A 42 -9.77 1.54 -16.53
CA ALA A 42 -10.81 0.55 -16.79
C ALA A 42 -10.43 -0.86 -16.28
N ALA A 43 -9.16 -1.26 -16.41
CA ALA A 43 -8.69 -2.53 -15.85
C ALA A 43 -8.76 -2.54 -14.32
N LEU A 44 -8.31 -1.47 -13.66
CA LEU A 44 -8.40 -1.32 -12.21
C LEU A 44 -9.86 -1.32 -11.74
N GLN A 45 -10.75 -0.59 -12.41
CA GLN A 45 -12.19 -0.58 -12.09
C GLN A 45 -12.82 -1.98 -12.21
N ARG A 46 -12.47 -2.75 -13.25
CA ARG A 46 -12.93 -4.14 -13.40
C ARG A 46 -12.45 -5.02 -12.25
N VAL A 47 -11.18 -4.91 -11.88
CA VAL A 47 -10.61 -5.69 -10.77
C VAL A 47 -11.23 -5.27 -9.44
N ALA A 48 -11.38 -3.97 -9.19
CA ALA A 48 -12.00 -3.44 -7.99
C ALA A 48 -13.45 -3.92 -7.82
N ALA A 49 -14.23 -3.86 -8.91
CA ALA A 49 -15.60 -4.39 -8.92
C ALA A 49 -15.65 -5.90 -8.74
N ALA A 50 -14.71 -6.64 -9.32
CA ALA A 50 -14.65 -8.10 -9.16
C ALA A 50 -14.29 -8.52 -7.73
N LEU A 51 -13.50 -7.71 -7.02
CA LEU A 51 -13.03 -7.99 -5.65
C LEU A 51 -13.90 -7.38 -4.54
N ASP A 52 -14.94 -6.63 -4.89
CA ASP A 52 -15.79 -5.85 -3.96
C ASP A 52 -14.96 -4.89 -3.09
N LEU A 53 -13.98 -4.20 -3.68
CA LEU A 53 -13.14 -3.26 -2.93
C LEU A 53 -13.99 -2.12 -2.35
N PRO A 54 -13.71 -1.67 -1.11
CA PRO A 54 -14.40 -0.53 -0.53
C PRO A 54 -14.09 0.78 -1.29
N PRO A 55 -14.80 1.88 -0.98
CA PRO A 55 -14.41 3.21 -1.46
C PRO A 55 -12.93 3.48 -1.15
N LEU A 56 -12.27 4.23 -2.03
CA LEU A 56 -10.85 4.57 -1.91
C LEU A 56 -10.67 6.03 -1.50
N GLU A 57 -9.61 6.32 -0.76
CA GLU A 57 -9.14 7.67 -0.43
C GLU A 57 -7.64 7.82 -0.69
N PRO A 58 -7.13 9.06 -0.91
CA PRO A 58 -5.71 9.28 -1.04
C PRO A 58 -4.95 8.93 0.25
N LEU A 59 -3.79 8.29 0.11
CA LEU A 59 -2.89 7.95 1.21
C LEU A 59 -2.23 9.22 1.76
N GLY A 60 -2.79 9.73 2.86
CA GLY A 60 -2.25 10.89 3.57
C GLY A 60 -0.98 10.59 4.39
N PRO A 61 -0.23 11.63 4.80
CA PRO A 61 0.94 11.48 5.67
C PRO A 61 0.58 10.95 7.07
N ASP A 62 -0.64 11.20 7.54
CA ASP A 62 -1.13 10.78 8.86
C ASP A 62 -1.60 9.32 8.89
N HIS A 63 -1.64 8.63 7.74
CA HIS A 63 -2.02 7.22 7.68
C HIS A 63 -0.90 6.34 8.26
N VAL A 64 -1.24 5.34 9.07
CA VAL A 64 -0.25 4.46 9.75
C VAL A 64 0.76 3.83 8.77
N LEU A 65 0.32 3.43 7.59
CA LEU A 65 1.18 2.94 6.50
C LEU A 65 2.34 3.91 6.19
N SER A 66 2.09 5.22 6.18
CA SER A 66 3.08 6.26 5.88
C SER A 66 4.16 6.41 6.95
N HIS A 67 3.94 5.86 8.14
CA HIS A 67 4.88 5.89 9.27
C HIS A 67 5.03 4.54 9.99
N SER A 68 4.77 3.43 9.29
CA SER A 68 4.84 2.07 9.85
C SER A 68 6.25 1.70 10.29
N PHE A 69 7.27 2.09 9.51
CA PHE A 69 8.67 1.98 9.92
C PHE A 69 9.43 3.31 9.74
N TYR A 70 9.51 3.80 8.51
CA TYR A 70 9.99 5.13 8.16
C TYR A 70 8.84 6.12 8.13
N ILE A 71 9.09 7.38 8.53
CA ILE A 71 8.14 8.48 8.33
C ILE A 71 8.33 9.03 6.92
N LEU A 72 7.29 8.93 6.10
CA LEU A 72 7.28 9.32 4.69
C LEU A 72 6.08 10.23 4.39
N ASN A 73 6.32 11.24 3.54
CA ASN A 73 5.28 12.17 3.08
C ASN A 73 5.03 12.05 1.56
N GLN A 74 5.77 11.15 0.91
CA GLN A 74 5.70 10.88 -0.52
C GLN A 74 6.13 9.43 -0.76
N TYR A 75 5.61 8.83 -1.83
CA TYR A 75 5.72 7.40 -2.07
C TYR A 75 6.27 7.10 -3.49
N PRO A 76 7.40 7.70 -3.92
CA PRO A 76 7.88 7.51 -5.28
C PRO A 76 8.33 6.07 -5.54
N GLY A 77 8.21 5.61 -6.78
CA GLY A 77 8.81 4.38 -7.29
C GLY A 77 9.83 4.73 -8.37
N ARG A 78 9.85 3.99 -9.49
CA ARG A 78 10.62 4.38 -10.68
C ARG A 78 10.01 5.62 -11.32
N LEU A 79 8.68 5.73 -11.24
CA LEU A 79 7.91 6.92 -11.56
C LEU A 79 7.61 7.71 -10.27
N SER A 80 7.49 9.03 -10.41
CA SER A 80 7.13 9.93 -9.31
C SER A 80 5.98 10.84 -9.71
N GLY A 81 5.25 11.35 -8.72
CA GLY A 81 3.98 12.04 -8.93
C GLY A 81 2.79 11.07 -9.04
N GLY A 82 1.59 11.61 -9.01
CA GLY A 82 0.34 10.83 -8.91
C GLY A 82 -0.06 10.53 -7.46
N GLU A 83 -1.31 10.13 -7.28
CA GLU A 83 -1.86 9.78 -5.98
C GLU A 83 -1.67 8.28 -5.69
N VAL A 84 -1.40 7.97 -4.42
CA VAL A 84 -1.53 6.60 -3.90
C VAL A 84 -2.87 6.50 -3.22
N TRP A 85 -3.62 5.45 -3.47
CA TRP A 85 -4.96 5.24 -2.94
C TRP A 85 -4.98 4.05 -1.99
N VAL A 86 -5.75 4.18 -0.93
CA VAL A 86 -6.01 3.13 0.07
C VAL A 86 -7.51 3.02 0.34
N ASP A 87 -7.92 1.98 1.05
CA ASP A 87 -9.29 1.83 1.53
C ASP A 87 -9.70 3.06 2.37
N ALA A 88 -10.90 3.59 2.14
CA ALA A 88 -11.39 4.75 2.89
C ALA A 88 -11.62 4.40 4.36
N GLY A 89 -11.28 5.33 5.26
CA GLY A 89 -11.47 5.16 6.71
C GLY A 89 -10.48 4.20 7.39
N THR A 90 -9.39 3.79 6.73
CA THR A 90 -8.38 2.90 7.32
C THR A 90 -7.13 3.63 7.83
N GLN A 91 -7.25 4.92 8.15
CA GLN A 91 -6.13 5.76 8.60
C GLN A 91 -5.42 5.20 9.84
N GLY A 92 -6.13 4.40 10.65
CA GLY A 92 -5.60 3.65 11.78
C GLY A 92 -6.31 3.91 13.11
N ALA A 93 -7.15 4.94 13.19
CA ALA A 93 -7.77 5.40 14.45
C ALA A 93 -8.66 4.34 15.13
N ASP A 94 -9.40 3.54 14.35
CA ASP A 94 -10.39 2.59 14.88
C ASP A 94 -9.93 1.12 14.79
N GLY A 95 -8.64 0.88 14.58
CA GLY A 95 -8.09 -0.46 14.33
C GLY A 95 -8.39 -1.03 12.94
N ALA A 96 -9.02 -0.24 12.07
CA ALA A 96 -9.26 -0.61 10.68
C ALA A 96 -7.95 -0.65 9.88
N VAL A 97 -7.69 -1.77 9.21
CA VAL A 97 -6.47 -2.01 8.41
C VAL A 97 -6.79 -1.88 6.92
N ALA A 98 -5.99 -1.11 6.19
CA ALA A 98 -6.03 -1.04 4.75
C ALA A 98 -5.66 -2.41 4.16
N THR A 99 -6.55 -2.96 3.35
CA THR A 99 -6.37 -4.21 2.61
C THR A 99 -5.94 -3.97 1.17
N THR A 100 -6.11 -2.74 0.69
CA THR A 100 -5.74 -2.32 -0.67
C THR A 100 -4.81 -1.12 -0.66
N VAL A 101 -3.78 -1.18 -1.50
CA VAL A 101 -2.94 -0.03 -1.87
C VAL A 101 -2.83 0.02 -3.38
N ILE A 102 -3.08 1.17 -4.00
CA ILE A 102 -3.05 1.35 -5.47
C ILE A 102 -2.16 2.53 -5.81
N GLY A 103 -1.30 2.37 -6.81
CA GLY A 103 -0.55 3.50 -7.37
C GLY A 103 0.16 3.18 -8.68
N GLY A 104 0.48 4.24 -9.42
CA GLY A 104 1.13 4.18 -10.73
C GLY A 104 2.65 4.35 -10.71
N HIS A 105 3.28 4.12 -9.57
CA HIS A 105 4.66 4.55 -9.32
C HIS A 105 5.73 3.57 -9.83
N ASP A 106 5.34 2.36 -10.24
CA ASP A 106 6.24 1.32 -10.70
C ASP A 106 7.29 0.97 -9.62
N TRP A 107 6.78 0.68 -8.43
CA TRP A 107 7.60 0.32 -7.27
C TRP A 107 8.31 -1.02 -7.48
N THR A 108 7.63 -1.98 -8.09
CA THR A 108 8.18 -3.32 -8.35
C THR A 108 9.44 -3.25 -9.22
N ALA A 109 9.45 -2.41 -10.26
CA ALA A 109 10.68 -2.15 -11.03
C ALA A 109 11.74 -1.45 -10.18
N ALA A 110 11.37 -0.42 -9.40
CA ALA A 110 12.32 0.30 -8.54
C ALA A 110 12.98 -0.60 -7.48
N TRP A 111 12.29 -1.63 -7.00
CA TRP A 111 12.83 -2.61 -6.05
C TRP A 111 13.66 -3.69 -6.73
N ALA A 112 13.43 -3.96 -8.02
CA ALA A 112 14.16 -4.96 -8.79
C ALA A 112 15.53 -4.46 -9.30
N GLU A 113 15.72 -3.15 -9.45
CA GLU A 113 16.94 -2.54 -10.03
C GLU A 113 18.17 -2.54 -9.09
N GLU A 114 18.08 -3.03 -7.86
CA GLU A 114 19.18 -2.96 -6.88
C GLU A 114 20.18 -4.13 -7.00
N PRO A 115 21.50 -3.86 -7.09
CA PRO A 115 22.52 -4.87 -6.86
C PRO A 115 22.43 -5.33 -5.40
N ALA A 116 22.21 -6.62 -5.18
CA ALA A 116 22.18 -7.20 -3.85
C ALA A 116 23.37 -6.73 -2.99
N GLY A 117 23.09 -5.97 -1.92
CA GLY A 117 24.09 -5.56 -0.93
C GLY A 117 24.44 -4.07 -0.87
N ALA A 118 23.85 -3.20 -1.70
CA ALA A 118 24.03 -1.75 -1.50
C ALA A 118 23.30 -1.30 -0.22
N ALA A 119 24.00 -0.57 0.64
CA ALA A 119 23.39 0.00 1.84
C ALA A 119 22.36 1.08 1.47
N ILE A 120 21.26 1.17 2.22
CA ILE A 120 20.32 2.29 2.12
C ILE A 120 21.11 3.59 2.36
N GLY A 121 21.15 4.48 1.36
CA GLY A 121 21.91 5.73 1.44
C GLY A 121 23.37 5.64 0.98
N ALA A 122 23.76 4.55 0.31
CA ALA A 122 25.10 4.42 -0.28
C ALA A 122 25.41 5.57 -1.29
N PRO A 123 26.67 6.03 -1.37
CA PRO A 123 27.08 7.03 -2.37
C PRO A 123 26.73 6.59 -3.79
N GLY A 124 26.07 7.47 -4.56
CA GLY A 124 25.59 7.19 -5.93
C GLY A 124 24.14 6.71 -6.01
N ARG A 125 23.51 6.39 -4.87
CA ARG A 125 22.08 6.08 -4.82
C ARG A 125 21.25 7.35 -4.90
N ASN A 126 20.34 7.43 -5.86
CA ASN A 126 19.47 8.60 -5.94
C ASN A 126 18.41 8.55 -4.82
N ARG A 127 17.96 9.73 -4.37
CA ARG A 127 17.00 9.86 -3.25
C ARG A 127 15.65 9.20 -3.55
N GLN A 128 15.26 9.10 -4.81
CA GLN A 128 14.00 8.51 -5.23
C GLN A 128 13.98 6.99 -5.00
N SER A 129 15.02 6.28 -5.45
CA SER A 129 15.21 4.85 -5.18
C SER A 129 15.27 4.55 -3.68
N GLU A 130 15.81 5.48 -2.89
CA GLU A 130 15.76 5.39 -1.43
C GLU A 130 14.37 5.46 -0.85
N LEU A 131 13.58 6.45 -1.26
CA LEU A 131 12.21 6.59 -0.80
C LEU A 131 11.34 5.42 -1.28
N ALA A 132 11.55 4.91 -2.50
CA ALA A 132 10.88 3.72 -3.02
C ALA A 132 11.13 2.51 -2.13
N PHE A 133 12.38 2.26 -1.75
CA PHE A 133 12.73 1.14 -0.87
C PHE A 133 12.14 1.31 0.53
N ARG A 134 12.18 2.53 1.09
CA ARG A 134 11.57 2.83 2.39
C ARG A 134 10.06 2.63 2.37
N PHE A 135 9.38 3.01 1.29
CA PHE A 135 7.96 2.73 1.11
C PHE A 135 7.68 1.23 1.05
N GLY A 136 8.50 0.45 0.34
CA GLY A 136 8.42 -1.01 0.34
C GLY A 136 8.55 -1.63 1.74
N ILE A 137 9.49 -1.13 2.55
CA ILE A 137 9.63 -1.55 3.96
C ILE A 137 8.38 -1.21 4.76
N ASN A 138 7.85 0.01 4.62
CA ASN A 138 6.61 0.40 5.29
C ASN A 138 5.44 -0.51 4.91
N LEU A 139 5.29 -0.83 3.63
CA LEU A 139 4.26 -1.76 3.14
C LEU A 139 4.36 -3.15 3.77
N VAL A 140 5.56 -3.74 3.79
CA VAL A 140 5.77 -5.06 4.37
C VAL A 140 5.50 -5.06 5.87
N VAL A 141 6.00 -4.07 6.60
CA VAL A 141 5.74 -3.94 8.04
C VAL A 141 4.24 -3.77 8.30
N TYR A 142 3.59 -2.85 7.58
CA TYR A 142 2.15 -2.63 7.69
C TYR A 142 1.33 -3.90 7.38
N ALA A 143 1.67 -4.64 6.32
CA ALA A 143 1.00 -5.88 5.97
C ALA A 143 1.16 -6.98 7.04
N LEU A 144 2.28 -6.98 7.78
CA LEU A 144 2.57 -7.98 8.82
C LEU A 144 2.04 -7.59 10.20
N THR A 145 1.90 -6.30 10.49
CA THR A 145 1.56 -5.80 11.83
C THR A 145 0.24 -5.04 11.88
N GLY A 146 -0.40 -4.81 10.74
CA GLY A 146 -1.58 -3.96 10.61
C GLY A 146 -1.36 -2.59 11.26
N THR A 147 -2.33 -2.17 12.06
CA THR A 147 -2.32 -0.90 12.81
C THR A 147 -1.68 -0.99 14.19
N TYR A 148 -0.76 -1.93 14.45
CA TYR A 148 -0.09 -2.09 15.76
C TYR A 148 0.44 -0.77 16.36
N LYS A 149 0.86 0.20 15.54
CA LYS A 149 1.27 1.53 16.02
C LYS A 149 0.11 2.45 16.45
N ALA A 150 -1.08 2.30 15.87
CA ALA A 150 -2.26 3.05 16.32
C ALA A 150 -2.76 2.59 17.69
N ASP A 151 -2.51 1.32 18.05
CA ASP A 151 -2.87 0.79 19.37
C ASP A 151 -2.15 1.54 20.52
N GLN A 152 -0.98 2.15 20.27
CA GLN A 152 -0.27 2.95 21.28
C GLN A 152 -1.05 4.18 21.76
N VAL A 153 -1.94 4.72 20.94
CA VAL A 153 -2.79 5.87 21.33
C VAL A 153 -3.82 5.44 22.37
N HIS A 154 -4.20 4.16 22.41
CA HIS A 154 -5.19 3.60 23.34
C HIS A 154 -4.58 3.04 24.63
N VAL A 155 -3.25 2.91 24.71
CA VAL A 155 -2.54 2.40 25.90
C VAL A 155 -2.89 3.16 27.18
N PRO A 156 -3.00 4.51 27.21
CA PRO A 156 -3.40 5.22 28.43
C PRO A 156 -4.78 4.79 28.96
N ALA A 157 -5.76 4.62 28.07
CA ALA A 157 -7.12 4.22 28.43
C ALA A 157 -7.21 2.74 28.88
N LEU A 158 -6.32 1.88 28.38
CA LEU A 158 -6.19 0.50 28.83
C LEU A 158 -5.55 0.40 30.22
N LEU A 159 -4.56 1.24 30.51
CA LEU A 159 -3.92 1.32 31.83
C LEU A 159 -4.93 1.81 32.91
N GLU A 160 -5.74 2.83 32.63
CA GLU A 160 -6.79 3.31 33.55
C GLU A 160 -7.86 2.27 33.91
N ARG A 161 -8.05 1.23 33.08
CA ARG A 161 -8.96 0.12 33.37
C ARG A 161 -8.34 -0.96 34.25
N MET A 162 -7.02 -1.10 34.26
CA MET A 162 -6.30 -2.10 35.05
C MET A 162 -5.99 -1.62 36.47
N GLU A 163 -6.02 -0.30 36.71
CA GLU A 163 -5.87 0.31 38.03
C GLU A 163 -7.17 0.36 38.85
N ARG A 164 -8.27 -0.25 38.34
CA ARG A 164 -9.57 -0.35 39.01
C ARG A 164 -9.91 -1.76 39.47
#